data_AF-A0A812N3E6-F1
#
_entry.id   AF-A0A812N3E6-F1
#
_cell.length_a   1.000
_cell.length_b   1.000
_cell.length_c   1.000
_cell.angle_alpha   90.00
_cell.angle_beta   90.00
_cell.angle_gamma   90.00
#
_symmetry.space_group_name_H-M   'P 1'
#
loop_
_entity.id
_entity.type
_entity.pdbx_description
1 polymer ?
#
loop_
_entity_poly.entity_id
_entity_poly.type
_entity_poly.pdbx_seq_one_letter_code
_entity_poly.pdbx_strand_id
1 'polypeptide(L)'
;MVDHRRNMVKVKGLNLRKVLDDEGCLRCTGDGTCRMGHLLRSPKFIEKKIHYSNCALIDPAAGRPTRVGLTFTEDGDAIRISHLTGHIIPWPDLPKHMQKRDEDQVEGPKDTPPEVALRKTYDYHADKEALRLARLAMTKYNYNR
;
A
#
# COMPACT_ATOMS: atom_id res chain seq x y z
N MET A 1 4.96 -1.81 9.25
CA MET A 1 5.61 -1.85 7.91
C MET A 1 5.99 -3.29 7.58
N VAL A 2 5.60 -3.80 6.41
CA VAL A 2 5.83 -5.19 6.00
C VAL A 2 6.90 -5.23 4.91
N ASP A 3 7.82 -6.20 4.98
CA ASP A 3 8.85 -6.48 3.98
C ASP A 3 8.56 -7.83 3.32
N HIS A 4 7.89 -7.77 2.17
CA HIS A 4 7.43 -8.95 1.43
C HIS A 4 8.59 -9.78 0.85
N ARG A 5 9.75 -9.18 0.55
CA ARG A 5 10.87 -9.92 -0.07
C ARG A 5 11.60 -10.82 0.92
N ARG A 6 11.65 -10.42 2.20
CA ARG A 6 12.40 -11.14 3.25
C ARG A 6 11.50 -11.81 4.26
N ASN A 7 10.19 -11.81 4.02
CA ASN A 7 9.20 -12.36 4.91
C ASN A 7 9.25 -11.82 6.36
N MET A 8 9.38 -10.50 6.49
CA MET A 8 9.51 -9.86 7.79
C MET A 8 8.52 -8.72 8.02
N VAL A 9 8.17 -8.48 9.28
CA VAL A 9 7.28 -7.39 9.73
C VAL A 9 7.97 -6.54 10.80
N LYS A 10 7.73 -5.22 10.77
CA LYS A 10 8.00 -4.33 11.89
C LYS A 10 6.71 -4.07 12.66
N VAL A 11 6.75 -4.33 13.96
CA VAL A 11 5.64 -4.09 14.89
C VAL A 11 6.02 -2.96 15.83
N LYS A 12 5.11 -2.00 15.99
CA LYS A 12 5.34 -0.80 16.80
C LYS A 12 5.61 -1.18 18.25
N GLY A 13 6.71 -0.69 18.82
CA GLY A 13 7.10 -0.92 20.22
C GLY A 13 7.66 -2.31 20.54
N LEU A 14 7.81 -3.20 19.56
CA LEU A 14 8.34 -4.56 19.78
C LEU A 14 9.71 -4.76 19.11
N ASN A 15 10.47 -5.73 19.63
CA ASN A 15 11.82 -6.07 19.15
C ASN A 15 12.75 -4.85 19.03
N LEU A 16 12.70 -3.99 20.06
CA LEU A 16 13.51 -2.79 20.15
C LEU A 16 14.97 -3.17 20.40
N ARG A 17 15.88 -2.53 19.66
CA ARG A 17 17.32 -2.58 19.96
C ARG A 17 17.85 -1.20 20.26
N LYS A 18 18.74 -1.15 21.25
CA LYS A 18 19.50 0.06 21.57
C LYS A 18 20.52 0.28 20.46
N VAL A 19 20.44 1.43 19.82
CA VAL A 19 21.45 1.92 18.89
C VAL A 19 22.04 3.17 19.52
N LEU A 20 23.38 3.21 19.53
CA LEU A 20 24.15 4.38 19.93
C LEU A 20 24.47 5.11 18.63
N ASP A 21 23.92 6.30 18.44
CA ASP A 21 24.24 7.11 17.27
C ASP A 21 25.63 7.74 17.48
N ASP A 22 26.49 7.77 16.46
CA ASP A 22 27.87 8.28 16.57
C ASP A 22 27.94 9.80 16.70
N GLU A 23 26.83 10.52 16.44
CA GLU A 23 26.71 11.99 16.46
C GLU A 23 26.71 12.63 17.86
N GLY A 24 27.45 12.02 18.77
CA GLY A 24 27.89 12.62 20.04
C GLY A 24 29.40 12.43 20.28
N CYS A 25 30.19 12.17 19.24
CA CYS A 25 31.65 12.26 19.32
C CYS A 25 32.09 13.61 18.71
N LEU A 26 31.80 14.71 19.42
CA LEU A 26 32.45 15.97 19.14
C LEU A 26 33.72 16.05 19.99
N ARG A 27 34.85 15.92 19.30
CA ARG A 27 36.25 16.17 19.68
C ARG A 27 37.07 14.96 20.15
N CYS A 28 37.77 14.37 19.17
CA CYS A 28 39.16 13.98 19.40
C CYS A 28 39.99 15.28 19.37
N THR A 29 40.33 15.85 20.53
CA THR A 29 41.55 16.68 20.57
C THR A 29 42.75 15.75 20.31
N GLY A 30 43.76 16.23 19.60
CA GLY A 30 44.84 15.47 18.95
C GLY A 30 45.82 14.72 19.86
N ASP A 31 45.36 14.21 21.00
CA ASP A 31 46.16 13.67 22.10
C ASP A 31 45.63 12.31 22.61
N GLY A 32 44.73 11.66 21.86
CA GLY A 32 44.45 10.21 21.98
C GLY A 32 43.84 9.73 23.32
N THR A 33 43.44 10.64 24.21
CA THR A 33 42.80 10.28 25.48
C THR A 33 41.37 10.82 25.54
N CYS A 34 40.39 9.94 25.30
CA CYS A 34 38.98 10.25 25.57
C CYS A 34 38.77 10.27 27.09
N ARG A 35 38.82 11.46 27.70
CA ARG A 35 38.37 11.62 29.08
C ARG A 35 36.87 11.36 29.12
N MET A 36 36.46 10.42 29.98
CA MET A 36 35.06 10.06 30.23
C MET A 36 34.27 11.28 30.73
N GLY A 37 33.71 12.04 29.80
CA GLY A 37 32.71 13.07 30.04
C GLY A 37 31.34 12.43 30.09
N HIS A 38 30.86 12.17 31.30
CA HIS A 38 29.52 11.72 31.63
C HIS A 38 28.49 12.77 31.17
N LEU A 39 27.92 12.63 29.97
CA LEU A 39 26.71 13.36 29.55
C LEU A 39 25.77 12.37 28.86
N LEU A 40 24.51 12.38 29.29
CA LEU A 40 23.46 11.41 29.01
C LEU A 40 23.30 11.11 27.51
N ARG A 41 24.00 10.10 27.00
CA ARG A 41 23.64 9.47 25.72
C ARG A 41 22.40 8.61 25.97
N SER A 42 21.22 9.18 25.80
CA SER A 42 19.99 8.40 25.80
C SER A 42 20.06 7.40 24.63
N PRO A 43 20.10 6.07 24.89
CA PRO A 43 20.14 5.10 23.80
C PRO A 43 18.87 5.22 22.97
N LYS A 44 19.01 5.36 21.66
CA LYS A 44 17.87 5.38 20.76
C LYS A 44 17.34 3.96 20.61
N PHE A 45 16.06 3.77 20.89
CA PHE A 45 15.40 2.48 20.69
C PHE A 45 14.85 2.42 19.27
N ILE A 46 15.36 1.48 18.48
CA ILE A 46 14.93 1.27 17.09
C ILE A 46 14.25 -0.09 16.99
N GLU A 47 13.06 -0.10 16.39
CA GLU A 47 12.29 -1.32 16.10
C GLU A 47 12.96 -2.15 15.01
N LYS A 48 13.31 -3.39 15.35
CA LYS A 48 13.82 -4.37 14.38
C LYS A 48 12.70 -5.24 13.81
N LYS A 49 12.97 -5.73 12.62
CA LYS A 49 12.09 -6.64 11.87
C LYS A 49 11.99 -8.01 12.57
N ILE A 50 10.82 -8.64 12.49
CA ILE A 50 10.50 -9.97 13.03
C ILE A 50 10.05 -10.84 11.85
N HIS A 51 10.48 -12.09 11.78
CA HIS A 51 10.04 -13.04 10.74
C HIS A 51 8.58 -13.49 10.97
N TYR A 52 7.81 -13.74 9.91
CA TYR A 52 6.38 -14.09 10.02
C TYR A 52 6.11 -15.30 10.90
N SER A 53 7.00 -16.29 10.95
CA SER A 53 6.84 -17.48 11.82
C SER A 53 6.73 -17.14 13.31
N ASN A 54 7.26 -16.00 13.72
CA ASN A 54 7.23 -15.55 15.13
C ASN A 54 6.10 -14.54 15.38
N CYS A 55 5.14 -14.40 14.46
CA CYS A 55 4.00 -13.51 14.56
C CYS A 55 2.72 -14.27 14.22
N ALA A 56 1.65 -14.03 14.98
CA ALA A 56 0.33 -14.58 14.72
C ALA A 56 -0.73 -13.48 14.82
N LEU A 57 -1.85 -13.65 14.11
CA LEU A 57 -2.99 -12.77 14.22
C LEU A 57 -3.78 -13.11 15.49
N ILE A 58 -4.40 -12.09 16.07
CA ILE A 58 -5.22 -12.22 17.27
C ILE A 58 -6.67 -12.39 16.83
N ASP A 59 -7.36 -13.33 17.46
CA ASP A 59 -8.81 -13.49 17.28
C ASP A 59 -9.57 -12.38 18.03
N PRO A 60 -10.48 -11.64 17.37
CA PRO A 60 -11.20 -10.53 18.00
C PRO A 60 -12.05 -10.94 19.21
N ALA A 61 -12.59 -12.17 19.23
CA ALA A 61 -13.43 -12.64 20.33
C ALA A 61 -12.61 -13.10 21.54
N ALA A 62 -11.61 -13.97 21.32
CA ALA A 62 -10.85 -14.58 22.41
C ALA A 62 -9.59 -13.80 22.84
N GLY A 63 -9.09 -12.86 22.03
CA GLY A 63 -7.84 -12.15 22.30
C GLY A 63 -6.58 -13.03 22.26
N ARG A 64 -6.69 -14.25 21.72
CA ARG A 64 -5.61 -15.24 21.66
C ARG A 64 -5.02 -15.33 20.24
N PRO A 65 -3.75 -15.74 20.09
CA PRO A 65 -3.16 -15.97 18.76
C PRO A 65 -3.84 -17.15 18.08
N THR A 66 -4.18 -16.99 16.79
CA THR A 66 -4.90 -18.03 16.03
C THR A 66 -4.33 -18.22 14.63
N ARG A 67 -4.57 -19.43 14.07
CA ARG A 67 -4.37 -19.69 12.64
C ARG A 67 -5.58 -19.15 11.87
N VAL A 68 -5.31 -18.63 10.68
CA VAL A 68 -6.31 -17.95 9.85
C VAL A 68 -6.44 -18.68 8.51
N GLY A 69 -7.67 -18.96 8.12
CA GLY A 69 -8.04 -19.47 6.80
C GLY A 69 -8.61 -18.37 5.91
N LEU A 70 -8.47 -18.51 4.59
CA LEU A 70 -9.12 -17.65 3.60
C LEU A 70 -10.33 -18.38 3.01
N THR A 71 -11.48 -17.73 3.04
CA THR A 71 -12.75 -18.24 2.50
C THR A 71 -13.45 -17.14 1.71
N PHE A 72 -14.40 -17.52 0.87
CA PHE A 72 -15.20 -16.56 0.09
C PHE A 72 -16.62 -16.49 0.64
N THR A 73 -17.18 -15.28 0.61
CA THR A 73 -18.59 -15.03 0.91
C THR A 73 -19.44 -15.40 -0.30
N GLU A 74 -20.75 -15.49 -0.12
CA GLU A 74 -21.72 -15.66 -1.22
C GLU A 74 -21.59 -14.55 -2.27
N ASP A 75 -21.25 -13.33 -1.85
CA ASP A 75 -20.99 -12.18 -2.74
C ASP A 75 -19.64 -12.26 -3.48
N GLY A 76 -18.80 -13.27 -3.18
CA GLY A 76 -17.49 -13.46 -3.79
C GLY A 76 -16.32 -12.75 -3.10
N ASP A 77 -16.58 -12.01 -2.02
CA ASP A 77 -15.54 -11.31 -1.27
C ASP A 77 -14.67 -12.27 -0.44
N ALA A 78 -13.35 -12.04 -0.48
CA ALA A 78 -12.37 -12.82 0.27
C ALA A 78 -12.30 -12.38 1.74
N ILE A 79 -12.72 -13.29 2.62
CA ILE A 79 -12.76 -13.10 4.06
C ILE A 79 -11.71 -13.97 4.77
N ARG A 80 -11.18 -13.46 5.88
CA ARG A 80 -10.29 -14.18 6.79
C ARG A 80 -11.08 -14.72 7.98
N ILE A 81 -10.98 -16.02 8.25
CA ILE A 81 -11.68 -16.68 9.36
C ILE A 81 -10.67 -17.23 10.37
N SER A 82 -10.93 -17.00 11.67
CA SER A 82 -10.14 -17.57 12.75
C SER A 82 -10.49 -19.04 12.97
N HIS A 83 -9.49 -19.92 13.07
CA HIS A 83 -9.75 -21.36 13.32
C HIS A 83 -10.22 -21.66 14.75
N LEU A 84 -9.97 -20.76 15.70
CA LEU A 84 -10.31 -21.00 17.11
C LEU A 84 -11.81 -20.83 17.38
N THR A 85 -12.39 -19.75 16.86
CA THR A 85 -13.77 -19.36 17.17
C THR A 85 -14.64 -19.20 15.92
N GLY A 86 -14.06 -19.31 14.71
CA GLY A 86 -14.79 -19.11 13.45
C GLY A 86 -15.13 -17.64 13.17
N HIS A 87 -14.57 -16.69 13.92
CA HIS A 87 -14.89 -15.28 13.71
C HIS A 87 -14.16 -14.71 12.50
N ILE A 88 -14.82 -13.74 11.86
CA ILE A 88 -14.29 -13.00 10.73
C ILE A 88 -13.28 -11.97 11.26
N ILE A 89 -12.07 -11.99 10.69
CA ILE A 89 -11.02 -10.99 10.94
C ILE A 89 -11.03 -9.99 9.78
N PRO A 90 -11.66 -8.81 9.94
CA PRO A 90 -11.76 -7.83 8.86
C PRO A 90 -10.39 -7.32 8.43
N TRP A 91 -10.28 -6.87 7.19
CA TRP A 91 -9.08 -6.18 6.70
C TRP A 91 -8.91 -4.86 7.47
N PRO A 92 -7.70 -4.52 7.93
CA PRO A 92 -7.50 -3.25 8.63
C PRO A 92 -7.63 -2.10 7.64
N ASP A 93 -8.14 -0.97 8.12
CA ASP A 93 -8.15 0.26 7.33
C ASP A 93 -6.74 0.63 6.88
N LEU A 94 -6.61 1.09 5.64
CA LEU A 94 -5.36 1.63 5.14
C LEU A 94 -4.90 2.77 6.06
N PRO A 95 -3.60 2.91 6.35
CA PRO A 95 -3.14 4.00 7.20
C PRO A 95 -3.45 5.35 6.53
N LYS A 96 -3.77 6.38 7.32
CA LYS A 96 -4.26 7.69 6.85
C LYS A 96 -3.39 8.35 5.76
N HIS A 97 -2.08 8.12 5.76
CA HIS A 97 -1.18 8.67 4.73
C HIS A 97 -1.27 7.94 3.37
N MET A 98 -1.81 6.72 3.37
CA MET A 98 -2.03 5.90 2.18
C MET A 98 -3.48 6.02 1.69
N GLN A 99 -4.40 6.45 2.56
CA GLN A 99 -5.74 6.88 2.18
C GLN A 99 -5.60 8.17 1.37
N LYS A 100 -5.68 8.09 0.04
CA LYS A 100 -5.95 9.27 -0.78
C LYS A 100 -7.39 9.69 -0.47
N ARG A 101 -7.56 10.70 0.37
CA ARG A 101 -8.87 11.31 0.55
C ARG A 101 -9.09 12.24 -0.62
N ASP A 102 -10.02 11.87 -1.48
CA ASP A 102 -10.41 12.69 -2.62
C ASP A 102 -10.91 14.06 -2.15
N GLU A 103 -11.45 14.15 -0.93
CA GLU A 103 -11.90 15.39 -0.27
C GLU A 103 -10.81 16.47 -0.13
N ASP A 104 -9.54 16.07 0.05
CA ASP A 104 -8.42 16.99 0.23
C ASP A 104 -7.71 17.33 -1.09
N GLN A 105 -8.13 16.72 -2.22
CA GLN A 105 -7.50 16.96 -3.52
C GLN A 105 -8.04 18.24 -4.16
N VAL A 106 -7.16 19.23 -4.29
CA VAL A 106 -7.43 20.43 -5.09
C VAL A 106 -7.08 20.13 -6.55
N GLU A 107 -8.03 20.37 -7.46
CA GLU A 107 -7.82 20.21 -8.90
C GLU A 107 -6.67 21.11 -9.37
N GLY A 108 -5.63 20.50 -9.93
CA GLY A 108 -4.52 21.22 -10.52
C GLY A 108 -4.88 21.80 -11.89
N PRO A 109 -4.05 22.71 -12.43
CA PRO A 109 -4.30 23.34 -13.74
C PRO A 109 -4.26 22.37 -14.93
N LYS A 110 -3.77 21.15 -14.73
CA LYS A 110 -3.69 20.08 -15.75
C LYS A 110 -4.67 18.94 -15.49
N ASP A 111 -5.42 18.99 -14.39
CA ASP A 111 -6.38 17.96 -14.06
C ASP A 111 -7.68 18.21 -14.81
N THR A 112 -8.37 17.12 -15.18
CA THR A 112 -9.64 17.21 -15.92
C THR A 112 -10.80 17.04 -14.94
N PRO A 113 -11.83 17.91 -15.00
CA PRO A 113 -12.97 17.76 -14.13
C PRO A 113 -13.73 16.47 -14.48
N PRO A 114 -14.37 15.82 -13.49
CA PRO A 114 -15.00 14.51 -13.67
C PRO A 114 -16.11 14.51 -14.73
N GLU A 115 -16.83 15.63 -14.85
CA GLU A 115 -17.89 15.80 -15.85
C GLU A 115 -17.35 15.70 -17.29
N VAL A 116 -16.18 16.30 -17.55
CA VAL A 116 -15.55 16.26 -18.87
C VAL A 116 -14.95 14.88 -19.15
N ALA A 117 -14.37 14.23 -18.14
CA ALA A 117 -13.76 12.90 -18.27
C ALA A 117 -14.80 11.80 -18.53
N LEU A 118 -15.98 11.87 -17.89
CA LEU A 118 -17.07 10.91 -18.06
C LEU A 118 -17.92 11.17 -19.31
N ARG A 119 -17.77 12.35 -19.93
CA ARG A 119 -18.52 12.70 -21.14
C ARG A 119 -18.17 11.73 -22.27
N LYS A 120 -19.16 10.94 -22.67
CA LYS A 120 -19.06 10.07 -23.85
C LYS A 120 -19.03 10.92 -25.12
N THR A 121 -17.85 11.08 -25.69
CA THR A 121 -17.63 11.84 -26.93
C THR A 121 -17.71 10.98 -28.19
N TYR A 122 -17.65 9.65 -28.05
CA TYR A 122 -17.67 8.71 -29.16
C TYR A 122 -19.06 8.11 -29.37
N ASP A 123 -19.63 8.33 -30.55
CA ASP A 123 -20.82 7.64 -31.03
C ASP A 123 -20.44 6.58 -32.06
N TYR A 124 -20.52 5.32 -31.63
CA TYR A 124 -20.18 4.16 -32.45
C TYR A 124 -21.12 3.98 -33.65
N HIS A 125 -22.41 4.32 -33.52
CA HIS A 125 -23.38 4.05 -34.57
C HIS A 125 -23.18 4.97 -35.77
N ALA A 126 -23.03 6.27 -35.51
CA ALA A 126 -22.74 7.26 -36.53
C ALA A 126 -21.42 6.97 -37.27
N ASP A 127 -20.38 6.60 -36.52
CA ASP A 127 -19.05 6.32 -37.08
C ASP A 127 -19.02 5.02 -37.89
N LYS A 128 -19.71 3.97 -37.42
CA LYS A 128 -19.89 2.71 -38.17
C LYS A 128 -20.64 2.92 -39.49
N GLU A 129 -21.67 3.76 -39.49
CA GLU A 129 -22.42 4.12 -40.70
C GLU A 129 -21.55 4.92 -41.67
N ALA A 130 -20.81 5.92 -41.18
CA ALA A 130 -19.85 6.67 -41.98
C ALA A 130 -18.79 5.76 -42.62
N LEU A 131 -18.21 4.84 -41.85
CA LEU A 131 -17.25 3.85 -42.35
C LEU A 131 -17.87 2.90 -43.37
N ARG A 132 -19.10 2.44 -43.15
CA ARG A 132 -19.84 1.60 -44.11
C ARG A 132 -20.08 2.34 -45.42
N LEU A 133 -20.52 3.60 -45.34
CA LEU A 133 -20.78 4.46 -46.51
C LEU A 133 -19.48 4.74 -47.27
N ALA A 134 -18.39 5.08 -46.58
CA ALA A 134 -17.07 5.27 -47.19
C ALA A 134 -16.59 3.99 -47.89
N ARG A 135 -16.77 2.83 -47.28
CA ARG A 135 -16.43 1.53 -47.88
C ARG A 135 -17.24 1.24 -49.14
N LEU A 136 -18.56 1.47 -49.10
CA LEU A 136 -19.44 1.28 -50.26
C LEU A 136 -19.08 2.23 -51.41
N ALA A 137 -18.76 3.49 -51.09
CA ALA A 137 -18.30 4.48 -52.06
C ALA A 137 -17.00 4.03 -52.74
N MET A 138 -16.04 3.50 -51.99
CA MET A 138 -14.77 3.00 -52.54
C MET A 138 -14.95 1.73 -53.40
N THR A 139 -15.83 0.80 -53.03
CA THR A 139 -16.05 -0.42 -53.80
C THR A 139 -16.78 -0.18 -55.12
N LYS A 140 -17.64 0.85 -55.20
CA LYS A 140 -18.40 1.18 -56.41
C LYS A 140 -17.49 1.53 -57.61
N TYR A 141 -16.32 2.10 -57.37
CA TYR A 141 -15.37 2.50 -58.42
C TYR A 141 -14.30 1.43 -58.75
N ASN A 142 -14.28 0.30 -58.04
CA ASN A 142 -13.29 -0.78 -58.22
C ASN A 142 -13.79 -1.95 -59.10
N TYR A 143 -14.89 -1.79 -59.85
CA TYR A 143 -15.51 -2.89 -60.60
C TYR A 143 -15.09 -2.99 -62.09
N ASN A 144 -14.29 -2.05 -62.60
CA ASN A 144 -13.84 -2.05 -64.01
C ASN A 144 -12.32 -2.18 -64.13
N ARG A 145 -11.80 -3.39 -63.88
CA ARG A 145 -10.51 -3.84 -64.41
C ARG A 145 -10.56 -5.33 -64.72
#